data_AF-A0AA41Z242-F1
#
_entry.id   AF-A0AA41Z242-F1
#
_cell.length_a   1.000
_cell.length_b   1.000
_cell.length_c   1.000
_cell.angle_alpha   90.00
_cell.angle_beta   90.00
_cell.angle_gamma   90.00
#
_symmetry.space_group_name_H-M   'P 1'
#
loop_
_entity.id
_entity.type
_entity.pdbx_description
1 polymer ?
#
loop_
_entity_poly.entity_id
_entity_poly.type
_entity_poly.pdbx_seq_one_letter_code
_entity_poly.pdbx_strand_id
1 'polypeptide(L)'
;RKIGQTARSGRENPPQCLLACIIRASKRSNIAAVGDFTVIPGLTQVFRRELLIFQDIWLLSIDPQKPAERLAHDQWFLFVAHTFSSTHYCNRRLLGYRQHDDNTYGIKSAISRTTDILHSPPQPTSRLHAFQSKLINKRNLVLAALDGREAASANRVVLLEEMKRISCVAQQASVIDKNIARYKGLSSNLGRRREIYRAGKTSQRLMRLASALRFKAYGISPRGCKDFLLDFVLSNFNTEDDFDRFRPIHRHLKDKDA
;
A
#
# COMPACT_ATOMS: atom_id res chain seq x y z
N ARG A 1 -66.56 22.87 -17.00
CA ARG A 1 -65.23 22.22 -17.12
C ARG A 1 -64.37 22.65 -15.94
N LYS A 2 -64.25 21.84 -14.88
CA LYS A 2 -63.33 22.06 -13.75
C LYS A 2 -62.08 21.22 -14.00
N ILE A 3 -60.92 21.85 -14.11
CA ILE A 3 -59.62 21.19 -14.28
C ILE A 3 -59.13 20.84 -12.88
N GLY A 4 -59.16 19.55 -12.53
CA GLY A 4 -58.60 19.03 -11.30
C GLY A 4 -57.09 18.90 -11.41
N GLN A 5 -56.36 19.74 -10.69
CA GLN A 5 -54.93 19.54 -10.43
C GLN A 5 -54.78 18.42 -9.40
N THR A 6 -54.31 17.25 -9.85
CA THR A 6 -53.89 16.16 -8.97
C THR A 6 -52.44 16.42 -8.56
N ALA A 7 -52.26 16.78 -7.30
CA ALA A 7 -50.96 16.84 -6.65
C ALA A 7 -50.30 15.45 -6.68
N ARG A 8 -49.27 15.29 -7.50
CA ARG A 8 -48.41 14.10 -7.45
C ARG A 8 -47.51 14.24 -6.22
N SER A 9 -47.82 13.44 -5.20
CA SER A 9 -46.93 13.25 -4.05
C SER A 9 -45.58 12.72 -4.55
N GLY A 10 -44.54 13.53 -4.36
CA GLY A 10 -43.17 13.13 -4.62
C GLY A 10 -42.81 11.98 -3.70
N ARG A 11 -42.76 10.76 -4.25
CA ARG A 11 -42.05 9.66 -3.60
C ARG A 11 -40.57 10.00 -3.63
N GLU A 12 -40.07 10.47 -2.51
CA GLU A 12 -38.63 10.48 -2.23
C GLU A 12 -38.14 9.03 -2.36
N ASN A 13 -37.45 8.74 -3.46
CA ASN A 13 -36.73 7.47 -3.57
C ASN A 13 -35.69 7.46 -2.46
N PRO A 14 -35.65 6.42 -1.60
CA PRO A 14 -34.60 6.31 -0.60
C PRO A 14 -33.23 6.36 -1.30
N PRO A 15 -32.22 7.00 -0.71
CA PRO A 15 -30.90 7.13 -1.31
C PRO A 15 -30.38 5.73 -1.62
N GLN A 16 -30.39 5.38 -2.90
CA GLN A 16 -29.94 4.06 -3.36
C GLN A 16 -28.47 3.94 -2.96
N CYS A 17 -28.19 3.04 -2.02
CA CYS A 17 -26.83 2.68 -1.65
C CYS A 17 -26.04 2.36 -2.93
N LEU A 18 -25.04 3.21 -3.22
CA LEU A 18 -24.17 3.13 -4.39
C LEU A 18 -23.36 1.83 -4.32
N LEU A 19 -23.86 0.77 -4.97
CA LEU A 19 -23.17 -0.51 -5.07
C LEU A 19 -22.25 -0.49 -6.29
N ALA A 20 -20.93 -0.58 -6.14
CA ALA A 20 -19.99 -0.44 -7.27
C ALA A 20 -18.88 -1.50 -7.31
N CYS A 21 -18.41 -1.77 -8.51
CA CYS A 21 -17.16 -2.43 -8.85
C CYS A 21 -17.09 -3.96 -8.78
N ILE A 22 -16.63 -4.56 -9.87
CA ILE A 22 -16.23 -5.96 -10.02
C ILE A 22 -14.72 -5.96 -10.24
N ILE A 23 -13.99 -6.61 -9.33
CA ILE A 23 -12.53 -6.72 -9.39
C ILE A 23 -12.10 -8.18 -9.47
N ARG A 24 -10.89 -8.46 -10.02
CA ARG A 24 -10.15 -9.74 -9.99
C ARG A 24 -8.98 -9.74 -8.96
N ALA A 25 -8.86 -10.82 -8.18
CA ALA A 25 -8.10 -11.11 -6.96
C ALA A 25 -8.25 -12.63 -6.70
N SER A 26 -7.16 -13.35 -6.93
CA SER A 26 -7.06 -14.80 -6.82
C SER A 26 -7.69 -15.37 -5.53
N LYS A 27 -8.63 -16.33 -5.69
CA LYS A 27 -9.20 -17.38 -4.81
C LYS A 27 -9.17 -17.32 -3.26
N ARG A 28 -8.63 -16.30 -2.58
CA ARG A 28 -8.53 -16.27 -1.09
C ARG A 28 -8.64 -14.88 -0.43
N SER A 29 -8.95 -13.80 -1.14
CA SER A 29 -9.00 -12.47 -0.52
C SER A 29 -10.42 -12.09 -0.09
N ASN A 30 -10.67 -12.11 1.22
CA ASN A 30 -11.75 -11.33 1.84
C ASN A 30 -11.66 -9.87 1.37
N ILE A 31 -12.76 -9.27 0.92
CA ILE A 31 -12.82 -7.88 0.44
C ILE A 31 -12.32 -6.89 1.50
N ALA A 32 -12.53 -7.20 2.78
CA ALA A 32 -11.97 -6.45 3.91
C ALA A 32 -10.43 -6.43 3.98
N ALA A 33 -9.74 -7.25 3.18
CA ALA A 33 -8.28 -7.39 3.16
C ALA A 33 -7.61 -6.74 1.93
N VAL A 34 -8.35 -6.02 1.08
CA VAL A 34 -7.72 -5.16 0.07
C VAL A 34 -7.06 -4.01 0.82
N GLY A 35 -5.76 -4.17 1.12
CA GLY A 35 -4.98 -3.18 1.84
C GLY A 35 -5.02 -1.82 1.15
N ASP A 36 -4.80 -0.76 1.91
CA ASP A 36 -4.95 0.64 1.46
C ASP A 36 -4.20 0.95 0.15
N PHE A 37 -3.11 0.24 -0.12
CA PHE A 37 -2.26 0.44 -1.31
C PHE A 37 -2.23 -0.77 -2.24
N THR A 38 -3.29 -1.57 -2.25
CA THR A 38 -3.39 -2.71 -3.15
C THR A 38 -3.56 -2.22 -4.58
N VAL A 39 -2.67 -2.67 -5.47
CA VAL A 39 -2.76 -2.38 -6.89
C VAL A 39 -3.62 -3.45 -7.53
N ILE A 40 -4.62 -3.01 -8.29
CA ILE A 40 -5.57 -3.86 -8.99
C ILE A 40 -5.57 -3.41 -10.45
N PRO A 41 -5.29 -4.31 -11.41
CA PRO A 41 -5.30 -3.95 -12.82
C PRO A 41 -6.67 -3.44 -13.29
N GLY A 42 -6.67 -2.39 -14.10
CA GLY A 42 -7.86 -1.72 -14.63
C GLY A 42 -8.66 -2.45 -15.70
N LEU A 43 -8.04 -3.41 -16.42
CA LEU A 43 -8.62 -3.99 -17.64
C LEU A 43 -10.04 -4.53 -17.49
N THR A 44 -10.38 -5.07 -16.31
CA THR A 44 -11.70 -5.64 -16.03
C THR A 44 -12.47 -4.85 -14.97
N GLN A 45 -12.05 -3.62 -14.67
CA GLN A 45 -12.74 -2.77 -13.71
C GLN A 45 -13.93 -2.11 -14.38
N VAL A 46 -15.08 -2.17 -13.72
CA VAL A 46 -16.30 -1.48 -14.12
C VAL A 46 -16.74 -0.63 -12.94
N PHE A 47 -16.90 0.66 -13.14
CA PHE A 47 -17.34 1.58 -12.10
C PHE A 47 -18.54 2.38 -12.58
N ARG A 48 -19.30 2.94 -11.63
CA ARG A 48 -20.47 3.73 -12.00
C ARG A 48 -20.07 5.10 -12.50
N ARG A 49 -20.83 5.63 -13.47
CA ARG A 49 -20.55 6.93 -14.11
C ARG A 49 -20.50 8.08 -13.10
N GLU A 50 -21.26 8.00 -12.02
CA GLU A 50 -21.33 9.03 -10.98
C GLU A 50 -19.97 9.25 -10.30
N LEU A 51 -19.05 8.29 -10.34
CA LEU A 51 -17.70 8.48 -9.78
C LEU A 51 -16.85 9.46 -10.62
N LEU A 52 -17.24 9.75 -11.86
CA LEU A 52 -16.55 10.71 -12.73
C LEU A 52 -16.61 12.15 -12.20
N ILE A 53 -17.54 12.47 -11.28
CA ILE A 53 -17.61 13.81 -10.67
C ILE A 53 -16.34 14.19 -9.91
N PHE A 54 -15.50 13.21 -9.55
CA PHE A 54 -14.23 13.42 -8.87
C PHE A 54 -13.03 13.40 -9.83
N GLN A 55 -13.24 13.29 -11.14
CA GLN A 55 -12.13 13.15 -12.10
C GLN A 55 -11.14 14.33 -12.06
N ASP A 56 -11.62 15.54 -11.82
CA ASP A 56 -10.76 16.74 -11.84
C ASP A 56 -9.73 16.76 -10.71
N ILE A 57 -10.06 16.16 -9.55
CA ILE A 57 -9.14 16.06 -8.41
C ILE A 57 -8.15 14.88 -8.52
N TRP A 58 -8.26 14.05 -9.57
CA TRP A 58 -7.28 12.97 -9.83
C TRP A 58 -5.85 13.51 -9.99
N LEU A 59 -5.71 14.70 -10.56
CA LEU A 59 -4.41 15.36 -10.77
C LEU A 59 -3.67 15.64 -9.46
N LEU A 60 -4.40 15.71 -8.34
CA LEU A 60 -3.83 15.94 -7.01
C LEU A 60 -3.36 14.63 -6.34
N SER A 61 -3.65 13.47 -6.93
CA SER A 61 -3.33 12.18 -6.31
C SER A 61 -1.83 11.87 -6.37
N ILE A 62 -1.35 11.07 -5.42
CA ILE A 62 0.05 10.61 -5.34
C ILE A 62 0.09 9.07 -5.39
N ASP A 63 0.96 8.52 -6.23
CA ASP A 63 1.23 7.08 -6.26
C ASP A 63 2.14 6.66 -5.08
N PRO A 64 1.76 5.65 -4.28
CA PRO A 64 2.50 5.23 -3.09
C PRO A 64 3.84 4.52 -3.39
N GLN A 65 4.05 4.04 -4.61
CA GLN A 65 5.29 3.43 -5.09
C GLN A 65 6.18 4.44 -5.81
N LYS A 66 5.57 5.46 -6.42
CA LYS A 66 6.24 6.52 -7.15
C LYS A 66 5.67 7.88 -6.76
N PRO A 67 6.13 8.49 -5.64
CA PRO A 67 5.52 9.70 -5.09
C PRO A 67 5.55 10.94 -5.99
N ALA A 68 6.37 10.92 -7.04
CA ALA A 68 6.41 11.97 -8.07
C ALA A 68 5.38 11.79 -9.19
N GLU A 69 4.73 10.62 -9.26
CA GLU A 69 3.66 10.32 -10.21
C GLU A 69 2.30 10.40 -9.51
N ARG A 70 1.26 10.76 -10.28
CA ARG A 70 -0.13 10.60 -9.84
C ARG A 70 -0.56 9.13 -9.89
N LEU A 71 -1.64 8.78 -9.20
CA LEU A 71 -2.18 7.43 -9.27
C LEU A 71 -2.49 7.04 -10.73
N ALA A 72 -2.27 5.79 -11.06
CA ALA A 72 -2.80 5.24 -12.31
C ALA A 72 -4.34 5.35 -12.31
N HIS A 73 -4.93 5.51 -13.49
CA HIS A 73 -6.36 5.79 -13.62
C HIS A 73 -7.25 4.71 -12.96
N ASP A 74 -6.86 3.45 -13.07
CA ASP A 74 -7.54 2.32 -12.42
C ASP A 74 -7.42 2.36 -10.89
N GLN A 75 -6.24 2.68 -10.36
CA GLN A 75 -6.04 2.87 -8.93
C GLN A 75 -6.83 4.08 -8.39
N TRP A 76 -6.96 5.14 -9.18
CA TRP A 76 -7.77 6.31 -8.83
C TRP A 76 -9.24 5.94 -8.64
N PHE A 77 -9.87 5.32 -9.65
CA PHE A 77 -11.28 4.94 -9.54
C PHE A 77 -11.51 3.85 -8.49
N LEU A 78 -10.54 2.98 -8.24
CA LEU A 78 -10.58 2.06 -7.10
C LEU A 78 -10.61 2.80 -5.76
N PHE A 79 -9.75 3.81 -5.58
CA PHE A 79 -9.73 4.63 -4.37
C PHE A 79 -11.06 5.36 -4.17
N VAL A 80 -11.58 6.02 -5.21
CA VAL A 80 -12.88 6.70 -5.18
C VAL A 80 -13.99 5.71 -4.80
N ALA A 81 -14.04 4.54 -5.46
CA ALA A 81 -15.04 3.52 -5.17
C ALA A 81 -14.94 3.00 -3.72
N HIS A 82 -13.74 2.77 -3.20
CA HIS A 82 -13.54 2.36 -1.80
C HIS A 82 -13.96 3.42 -0.77
N THR A 83 -13.94 4.70 -1.14
CA THR A 83 -14.37 5.77 -0.25
C THR A 83 -15.89 5.77 -0.06
N PHE A 84 -16.65 5.60 -1.13
CA PHE A 84 -18.11 5.82 -1.12
C PHE A 84 -18.96 4.56 -1.15
N SER A 85 -18.40 3.43 -1.61
CA SER A 85 -19.16 2.26 -2.01
C SER A 85 -18.55 0.97 -1.48
N SER A 86 -19.38 -0.07 -1.42
CA SER A 86 -18.88 -1.44 -1.34
C SER A 86 -18.28 -1.82 -2.68
N THR A 87 -16.99 -2.19 -2.69
CA THR A 87 -16.36 -2.81 -3.86
C THR A 87 -16.65 -4.30 -3.87
N HIS A 88 -17.18 -4.80 -4.99
CA HIS A 88 -17.47 -6.21 -5.17
C HIS A 88 -16.39 -6.91 -6.00
N TYR A 89 -16.28 -8.21 -5.74
CA TYR A 89 -15.26 -9.05 -6.31
C TYR A 89 -15.92 -10.11 -7.19
N CYS A 90 -15.60 -10.18 -8.49
CA CYS A 90 -16.06 -11.28 -9.33
C CYS A 90 -14.95 -12.29 -9.51
N ASN A 91 -15.14 -13.47 -8.92
CA ASN A 91 -14.19 -14.57 -9.01
C ASN A 91 -14.27 -15.36 -10.33
N ARG A 92 -15.14 -14.96 -11.27
CA ARG A 92 -15.31 -15.62 -12.57
C ARG A 92 -14.32 -15.04 -13.59
N ARG A 93 -13.91 -15.88 -14.55
CA ARG A 93 -13.10 -15.42 -15.69
C ARG A 93 -13.97 -14.54 -16.58
N LEU A 94 -13.65 -13.25 -16.66
CA LEU A 94 -14.40 -12.29 -17.48
C LEU A 94 -13.79 -12.10 -18.88
N LEU A 95 -12.46 -12.22 -18.99
CA LEU A 95 -11.72 -11.96 -20.21
C LEU A 95 -10.49 -12.88 -20.31
N GLY A 96 -10.12 -13.27 -21.53
CA GLY A 96 -8.79 -13.79 -21.85
C GLY A 96 -7.92 -12.66 -22.38
N TYR A 97 -6.87 -12.29 -21.67
CA TYR A 97 -5.92 -11.27 -22.12
C TYR A 97 -4.66 -11.94 -22.67
N ARG A 98 -4.31 -11.67 -23.92
CA ARG A 98 -3.03 -12.06 -24.51
C ARG A 98 -2.01 -11.00 -24.13
N GLN A 99 -1.01 -11.37 -23.32
CA GLN A 99 0.13 -10.50 -23.08
C GLN A 99 0.97 -10.41 -24.36
N HIS A 100 1.40 -9.21 -24.69
CA HIS A 100 2.42 -8.95 -25.70
C HIS A 100 3.78 -8.79 -24.98
N ASP A 101 4.88 -9.09 -25.67
CA ASP A 101 6.21 -9.28 -25.05
C ASP A 101 6.68 -8.07 -24.23
N ASP A 102 6.33 -6.86 -24.66
CA ASP A 102 6.67 -5.60 -23.99
C ASP A 102 5.88 -5.33 -22.70
N ASN A 103 4.78 -6.06 -22.46
CA ASN A 103 3.88 -5.85 -21.33
C ASN A 103 3.81 -7.08 -20.41
N THR A 104 4.96 -7.72 -20.19
CA THR A 104 5.15 -8.87 -19.30
C THR A 104 5.00 -8.51 -17.82
N TYR A 105 3.77 -8.19 -17.41
CA TYR A 105 3.39 -8.04 -16.01
C TYR A 105 3.51 -9.40 -15.31
N GLY A 106 4.45 -9.53 -14.37
CA GLY A 106 4.61 -10.70 -13.50
C GLY A 106 5.69 -11.72 -13.87
N ILE A 107 6.19 -11.76 -15.13
CA ILE A 107 7.16 -12.78 -15.57
C ILE A 107 8.62 -12.35 -15.36
N LYS A 108 8.92 -11.04 -15.37
CA LYS A 108 10.30 -10.53 -15.22
C LYS A 108 10.98 -10.97 -13.92
N SER A 109 10.22 -11.28 -12.85
CA SER A 109 10.83 -11.68 -11.57
C SER A 109 11.36 -13.11 -11.52
N ALA A 110 10.93 -14.00 -12.43
CA ALA A 110 11.34 -15.41 -12.43
C ALA A 110 12.56 -15.65 -13.33
N ILE A 111 12.60 -15.00 -14.49
CA ILE A 111 13.66 -15.22 -15.50
C ILE A 111 14.89 -14.34 -15.21
N SER A 112 14.71 -13.10 -14.73
CA SER A 112 15.84 -12.21 -14.42
C SER A 112 16.71 -12.75 -13.26
N ARG A 113 16.15 -13.58 -12.37
CA ARG A 113 16.93 -14.22 -11.29
C ARG A 113 17.91 -15.27 -11.81
N THR A 114 17.68 -15.85 -12.98
CA THR A 114 18.50 -16.94 -13.52
C THR A 114 19.57 -16.42 -14.46
N THR A 115 19.26 -15.37 -15.25
CA THR A 115 20.22 -14.78 -16.20
C THR A 115 21.29 -13.91 -15.52
N ASP A 116 20.96 -13.21 -14.42
CA ASP A 116 21.96 -12.42 -13.68
C ASP A 116 23.01 -13.29 -12.97
N ILE A 117 22.70 -14.57 -12.71
CA ILE A 117 23.62 -15.54 -12.08
C ILE A 117 24.64 -16.07 -13.10
N LEU A 118 24.32 -16.07 -14.39
CA LEU A 118 25.15 -16.67 -15.44
C LEU A 118 26.22 -15.72 -16.02
N HIS A 119 26.10 -14.40 -15.79
CA HIS A 119 27.02 -13.41 -16.38
C HIS A 119 27.73 -12.50 -15.37
N SER A 120 27.46 -12.66 -14.06
CA SER A 120 28.28 -12.00 -13.04
C SER A 120 29.44 -12.93 -12.65
N PRO A 121 30.71 -12.56 -12.87
CA PRO A 121 31.83 -13.34 -12.34
C PRO A 121 31.67 -13.47 -10.82
N PRO A 122 31.93 -14.65 -10.22
CA PRO A 122 31.83 -14.83 -8.78
C PRO A 122 32.84 -13.92 -8.09
N GLN A 123 32.39 -12.75 -7.68
CA GLN A 123 33.14 -11.87 -6.80
C GLN A 123 33.37 -12.66 -5.50
N PRO A 124 34.63 -12.85 -5.03
CA PRO A 124 34.97 -13.56 -3.80
C PRO A 124 34.61 -12.71 -2.56
N THR A 125 33.40 -12.16 -2.54
CA THR A 125 32.83 -11.60 -1.32
C THR A 125 32.41 -12.78 -0.46
N SER A 126 32.79 -12.77 0.81
CA SER A 126 32.33 -13.77 1.77
C SER A 126 30.80 -13.87 1.72
N ARG A 127 30.23 -15.07 1.90
CA ARG A 127 28.76 -15.27 1.93
C ARG A 127 28.06 -14.27 2.88
N LEU A 128 28.75 -13.86 3.94
CA LEU A 128 28.31 -12.85 4.90
C LEU A 128 28.13 -11.47 4.27
N HIS A 129 29.11 -11.01 3.49
CA HIS A 129 29.04 -9.71 2.81
C HIS A 129 27.87 -9.67 1.82
N ALA A 130 27.68 -10.72 1.01
CA ALA A 130 26.54 -10.80 0.09
C ALA A 130 25.18 -10.81 0.82
N PHE A 131 25.10 -11.48 1.98
CA PHE A 131 23.91 -11.45 2.82
C PHE A 131 23.66 -10.06 3.42
N GLN A 132 24.71 -9.37 3.86
CA GLN A 132 24.64 -8.01 4.41
C GLN A 132 24.15 -7.00 3.36
N SER A 133 24.73 -7.00 2.16
CA SER A 133 24.27 -6.12 1.08
C SER A 133 22.79 -6.35 0.75
N LYS A 134 22.33 -7.62 0.79
CA LYS A 134 20.91 -7.95 0.61
C LYS A 134 20.03 -7.34 1.70
N LEU A 135 20.44 -7.39 2.97
CA LEU A 135 19.67 -6.80 4.07
C LEU A 135 19.64 -5.27 4.01
N ILE A 136 20.77 -4.62 3.69
CA ILE A 136 20.85 -3.16 3.53
C ILE A 136 19.94 -2.72 2.38
N ASN A 137 20.02 -3.39 1.23
CA ASN A 137 19.14 -3.13 0.09
C ASN A 137 17.67 -3.33 0.47
N LYS A 138 17.36 -4.41 1.20
CA LYS A 138 15.99 -4.66 1.66
C LYS A 138 15.48 -3.56 2.60
N ARG A 139 16.32 -3.11 3.54
CA ARG A 139 16.03 -1.98 4.44
C ARG A 139 15.72 -0.71 3.65
N ASN A 140 16.58 -0.34 2.70
CA ASN A 140 16.39 0.86 1.89
C ASN A 140 15.08 0.80 1.08
N LEU A 141 14.74 -0.37 0.52
CA LEU A 141 13.46 -0.59 -0.15
C LEU A 141 12.26 -0.45 0.80
N VAL A 142 12.36 -0.96 2.03
CA VAL A 142 11.29 -0.80 3.02
C VAL A 142 11.13 0.66 3.43
N LEU A 143 12.24 1.38 3.66
CA LEU A 143 12.22 2.80 3.98
C LEU A 143 11.56 3.62 2.88
N ALA A 144 11.98 3.43 1.62
CA ALA A 144 11.37 4.10 0.47
C ALA A 144 9.86 3.79 0.35
N ALA A 145 9.46 2.53 0.59
CA ALA A 145 8.05 2.15 0.57
C ALA A 145 7.24 2.77 1.73
N LEU A 146 7.84 2.96 2.92
CA LEU A 146 7.20 3.66 4.03
C LEU A 146 7.03 5.14 3.72
N ASP A 147 8.06 5.80 3.20
CA ASP A 147 8.01 7.20 2.78
C ASP A 147 6.90 7.44 1.74
N GLY A 148 6.87 6.64 0.67
CA GLY A 148 5.86 6.79 -0.37
C GLY A 148 4.43 6.54 0.12
N ARG A 149 4.23 5.54 1.00
CA ARG A 149 2.91 5.25 1.57
C ARG A 149 2.45 6.29 2.60
N GLU A 150 3.37 6.86 3.36
CA GLU A 150 3.06 7.95 4.29
C GLU A 150 2.61 9.18 3.51
N ALA A 151 3.39 9.59 2.50
CA ALA A 151 3.04 10.70 1.62
C ALA A 151 1.67 10.47 0.93
N ALA A 152 1.45 9.28 0.38
CA ALA A 152 0.15 8.92 -0.22
C ALA A 152 -0.99 8.90 0.81
N SER A 153 -0.76 8.46 2.06
CA SER A 153 -1.78 8.51 3.12
C SER A 153 -2.17 9.94 3.47
N ALA A 154 -1.17 10.83 3.62
CA ALA A 154 -1.41 12.25 3.87
C ALA A 154 -2.14 12.92 2.71
N ASN A 155 -1.74 12.62 1.46
CA ASN A 155 -2.40 13.11 0.26
C ASN A 155 -3.87 12.65 0.16
N ARG A 156 -4.18 11.41 0.55
CA ARG A 156 -5.56 10.92 0.58
C ARG A 156 -6.45 11.69 1.53
N VAL A 157 -5.92 12.23 2.63
CA VAL A 157 -6.69 13.14 3.49
C VAL A 157 -7.10 14.38 2.70
N VAL A 158 -6.18 15.00 1.95
CA VAL A 158 -6.48 16.15 1.11
C VAL A 158 -7.54 15.81 0.06
N LEU A 159 -7.37 14.71 -0.66
CA LEU A 159 -8.34 14.24 -1.65
C LEU A 159 -9.74 14.01 -1.06
N LEU A 160 -9.81 13.43 0.14
CA LEU A 160 -11.07 13.18 0.82
C LEU A 160 -11.76 14.48 1.26
N GLU A 161 -11.01 15.48 1.70
CA GLU A 161 -11.57 16.81 2.00
C GLU A 161 -12.12 17.49 0.74
N GLU A 162 -11.44 17.37 -0.41
CA GLU A 162 -11.97 17.87 -1.69
C GLU A 162 -13.23 17.11 -2.11
N MET A 163 -13.21 15.78 -2.01
CA MET A 163 -14.37 14.94 -2.25
C MET A 163 -15.55 15.33 -1.37
N LYS A 164 -15.30 15.67 -0.11
CA LYS A 164 -16.33 16.14 0.83
C LYS A 164 -16.95 17.45 0.39
N ARG A 165 -16.16 18.39 -0.15
CA ARG A 165 -16.67 19.66 -0.69
C ARG A 165 -17.52 19.47 -1.95
N ILE A 166 -17.11 18.55 -2.82
CA ILE A 166 -17.85 18.19 -4.04
C ILE A 166 -19.15 17.44 -3.69
N SER A 167 -19.14 16.63 -2.63
CA SER A 167 -20.27 15.79 -2.23
C SER A 167 -21.27 16.56 -1.37
N CYS A 168 -22.45 16.89 -1.91
CA CYS A 168 -23.49 17.61 -1.17
C CYS A 168 -24.35 16.71 -0.25
N VAL A 169 -24.08 15.41 -0.16
CA VAL A 169 -24.93 14.45 0.57
C VAL A 169 -24.39 14.20 1.97
N ALA A 170 -25.18 14.51 3.01
CA ALA A 170 -24.79 14.36 4.41
C ALA A 170 -24.34 12.93 4.79
N GLN A 171 -24.98 11.90 4.24
CA GLN A 171 -24.59 10.51 4.49
C GLN A 171 -23.18 10.19 3.97
N GLN A 172 -22.79 10.75 2.82
CA GLN A 172 -21.46 10.58 2.24
C GLN A 172 -20.40 11.29 3.08
N ALA A 173 -20.71 12.47 3.63
CA ALA A 173 -19.81 13.23 4.49
C ALA A 173 -19.33 12.42 5.71
N SER A 174 -20.23 11.70 6.39
CA SER A 174 -19.86 10.85 7.54
C SER A 174 -18.91 9.71 7.15
N VAL A 175 -19.11 9.10 5.97
CA VAL A 175 -18.22 8.04 5.47
C VAL A 175 -16.85 8.61 5.12
N ILE A 176 -16.81 9.79 4.49
CA ILE A 176 -15.56 10.50 4.20
C ILE A 176 -14.81 10.83 5.50
N ASP A 177 -15.48 11.34 6.53
CA ASP A 177 -14.86 11.68 7.81
C ASP A 177 -14.19 10.47 8.49
N LYS A 178 -14.84 9.30 8.43
CA LYS A 178 -14.24 8.05 8.91
C LYS A 178 -12.98 7.68 8.12
N ASN A 179 -12.99 7.85 6.80
CA ASN A 179 -11.82 7.60 5.95
C ASN A 179 -10.70 8.62 6.20
N ILE A 180 -11.03 9.90 6.44
CA ILE A 180 -10.04 10.93 6.83
C ILE A 180 -9.36 10.52 8.14
N ALA A 181 -10.12 10.16 9.16
CA ALA A 181 -9.57 9.72 10.43
C ALA A 181 -8.67 8.47 10.26
N ARG A 182 -9.12 7.50 9.45
CA ARG A 182 -8.34 6.31 9.10
C ARG A 182 -7.00 6.67 8.44
N TYR A 183 -6.99 7.51 7.41
CA TYR A 183 -5.76 7.87 6.69
C TYR A 183 -4.81 8.74 7.51
N LYS A 184 -5.33 9.62 8.39
CA LYS A 184 -4.52 10.32 9.40
C LYS A 184 -3.82 9.32 10.32
N GLY A 185 -4.57 8.35 10.84
CA GLY A 185 -4.02 7.28 11.68
C GLY A 185 -2.97 6.43 10.96
N LEU A 186 -3.25 6.04 9.71
CA LEU A 186 -2.33 5.28 8.87
C LEU A 186 -1.04 6.06 8.58
N SER A 187 -1.14 7.32 8.17
CA SER A 187 0.02 8.20 7.95
C SER A 187 0.88 8.31 9.20
N SER A 188 0.25 8.56 10.35
CA SER A 188 0.95 8.63 11.64
C SER A 188 1.68 7.33 11.98
N ASN A 189 1.06 6.17 11.72
CA ASN A 189 1.65 4.87 11.98
C ASN A 189 2.80 4.52 11.03
N LEU A 190 2.67 4.86 9.75
CA LEU A 190 3.75 4.72 8.77
C LEU A 190 4.94 5.60 9.15
N GLY A 191 4.70 6.85 9.56
CA GLY A 191 5.74 7.74 10.07
C GLY A 191 6.46 7.17 11.29
N ARG A 192 5.74 6.62 12.28
CA ARG A 192 6.36 5.95 13.43
C ARG A 192 7.27 4.78 13.02
N ARG A 193 6.82 3.96 12.05
CA ARG A 193 7.63 2.85 11.53
C ARG A 193 8.86 3.35 10.78
N ARG A 194 8.72 4.42 10.00
CA ARG A 194 9.83 5.05 9.28
C ARG A 194 10.94 5.51 10.23
N GLU A 195 10.59 6.08 11.37
CA GLU A 195 11.57 6.55 12.37
C GLU A 195 12.44 5.43 12.96
N ILE A 196 12.00 4.17 12.90
CA ILE A 196 12.82 3.00 13.27
C ILE A 196 14.04 2.90 12.35
N TYR A 197 13.87 3.20 11.06
CA TYR A 197 14.94 3.07 10.08
C TYR A 197 15.84 4.31 10.03
N ARG A 198 15.33 5.48 10.40
CA ARG A 198 16.10 6.75 10.42
C ARG A 198 17.00 6.89 11.66
N ALA A 199 16.72 6.18 12.74
CA ALA A 199 17.56 6.23 13.93
C ALA A 199 18.95 5.59 13.68
N GLY A 200 20.01 6.32 14.02
CA GLY A 200 21.39 5.88 13.79
C GLY A 200 21.85 4.74 14.69
N LYS A 201 21.45 4.75 15.97
CA LYS A 201 21.91 3.77 16.98
C LYS A 201 20.89 2.65 17.21
N THR A 202 21.34 1.42 17.45
CA THR A 202 20.46 0.25 17.70
C THR A 202 19.54 0.45 18.89
N SER A 203 20.04 1.03 20.00
CA SER A 203 19.21 1.36 21.16
C SER A 203 18.07 2.33 20.83
N GLN A 204 18.35 3.35 20.01
CA GLN A 204 17.32 4.28 19.54
C GLN A 204 16.29 3.56 18.67
N ARG A 205 16.73 2.67 17.78
CA ARG A 205 15.84 1.88 16.92
C ARG A 205 14.90 0.98 17.73
N LEU A 206 15.42 0.30 18.75
CA LEU A 206 14.60 -0.49 19.68
C LEU A 206 13.59 0.37 20.45
N MET A 207 13.98 1.57 20.90
CA MET A 207 13.04 2.53 21.52
C MET A 207 11.95 2.99 20.54
N ARG A 208 12.30 3.28 19.28
CA ARG A 208 11.31 3.65 18.25
C ARG A 208 10.39 2.48 17.91
N LEU A 209 10.91 1.25 17.88
CA LEU A 209 10.13 0.04 17.66
C LEU A 209 9.14 -0.21 18.80
N ALA A 210 9.59 -0.09 20.06
CA ALA A 210 8.73 -0.19 21.24
C ALA A 210 7.64 0.90 21.25
N SER A 211 8.00 2.13 20.86
CA SER A 211 7.03 3.22 20.67
C SER A 211 6.01 2.87 19.58
N ALA A 212 6.44 2.38 18.43
CA ALA A 212 5.55 1.96 17.34
C ALA A 212 4.57 0.85 17.79
N LEU A 213 5.03 -0.12 18.58
CA LEU A 213 4.17 -1.14 19.20
C LEU A 213 3.15 -0.52 20.18
N ARG A 214 3.60 0.34 21.08
CA ARG A 214 2.74 1.03 22.07
C ARG A 214 1.61 1.81 21.38
N PHE A 215 1.91 2.48 20.27
CA PHE A 215 0.93 3.21 19.47
C PHE A 215 0.19 2.35 18.45
N LYS A 216 0.27 1.01 18.55
CA LYS A 216 -0.42 0.05 17.68
C LYS A 216 -0.15 0.31 16.19
N ALA A 217 1.06 0.74 15.83
CA ALA A 217 1.43 1.05 14.44
C ALA A 217 1.28 -0.16 13.48
N TYR A 218 1.32 -1.38 14.04
CA TYR A 218 1.15 -2.63 13.33
C TYR A 218 -0.30 -3.14 13.31
N GLY A 219 -1.21 -2.57 14.11
CA GLY A 219 -2.58 -3.06 14.27
C GLY A 219 -3.51 -2.76 13.10
N ILE A 220 -3.14 -1.82 12.21
CA ILE A 220 -3.97 -1.42 11.06
C ILE A 220 -3.79 -2.39 9.88
N SER A 221 -2.63 -3.02 9.76
CA SER A 221 -2.30 -3.90 8.63
C SER A 221 -2.74 -5.35 8.94
N PRO A 222 -3.38 -6.07 8.00
CA PRO A 222 -3.59 -7.51 8.13
C PRO A 222 -2.26 -8.30 8.17
N ARG A 223 -1.14 -7.64 7.87
CA ARG A 223 0.22 -8.18 7.98
C ARG A 223 0.95 -7.69 9.24
N GLY A 224 0.26 -7.09 10.21
CA GLY A 224 0.87 -6.43 11.37
C GLY A 224 2.01 -7.20 12.04
N CYS A 225 1.82 -8.48 12.37
CA CYS A 225 2.86 -9.31 12.97
C CYS A 225 4.07 -9.52 12.04
N LYS A 226 3.82 -9.75 10.74
CA LYS A 226 4.89 -9.92 9.75
C LYS A 226 5.66 -8.62 9.53
N ASP A 227 4.95 -7.50 9.49
CA ASP A 227 5.51 -6.17 9.37
C ASP A 227 6.37 -5.83 10.59
N PHE A 228 5.92 -6.18 11.79
CA PHE A 228 6.71 -6.04 13.03
C PHE A 228 7.98 -6.89 13.01
N LEU A 229 7.88 -8.18 12.68
CA LEU A 229 9.04 -9.07 12.61
C LEU A 229 10.06 -8.57 11.57
N LEU A 230 9.57 -8.10 10.42
CA LEU A 230 10.42 -7.50 9.40
C LEU A 230 11.14 -6.26 9.93
N ASP A 231 10.41 -5.34 10.56
CA ASP A 231 10.98 -4.12 11.13
C ASP A 231 11.96 -4.42 12.26
N PHE A 232 11.68 -5.41 13.12
CA PHE A 232 12.61 -5.86 14.15
C PHE A 232 13.90 -6.41 13.55
N VAL A 233 13.82 -7.35 12.60
CA VAL A 233 15.00 -7.94 11.96
C VAL A 233 15.82 -6.85 11.27
N LEU A 234 15.20 -6.03 10.41
CA LEU A 234 15.91 -5.00 9.65
C LEU A 234 16.43 -3.85 10.51
N SER A 235 15.81 -3.57 11.66
CA SER A 235 16.29 -2.52 12.57
C SER A 235 17.65 -2.83 13.22
N ASN A 236 18.10 -4.07 13.18
CA ASN A 236 19.40 -4.47 13.75
C ASN A 236 20.57 -4.32 12.75
N PHE A 237 20.31 -3.87 11.52
CA PHE A 237 21.34 -3.74 10.47
C PHE A 237 21.32 -2.30 9.89
N ASN A 238 22.22 -1.41 10.32
CA ASN A 238 22.32 -0.04 9.75
C ASN A 238 23.55 0.18 8.88
N THR A 239 24.71 -0.25 9.37
CA THR A 239 26.00 0.17 8.84
C THR A 239 26.94 -1.02 8.82
N GLU A 240 27.99 -0.91 8.00
CA GLU A 240 29.12 -1.85 8.06
C GLU A 240 29.69 -1.93 9.49
N ASP A 241 29.65 -0.83 10.25
CA ASP A 241 30.11 -0.75 11.65
C ASP A 241 29.36 -1.65 12.65
N ASP A 242 28.06 -1.88 12.44
CA ASP A 242 27.28 -2.77 13.34
C ASP A 242 27.79 -4.22 13.24
N PHE A 243 28.42 -4.60 12.13
CA PHE A 243 28.93 -5.95 11.88
C PHE A 243 30.31 -6.22 12.47
N ASP A 244 31.16 -5.19 12.58
CA ASP A 244 32.44 -5.32 13.28
C ASP A 244 32.27 -5.74 14.74
N ARG A 245 31.11 -5.44 15.35
CA ARG A 245 30.72 -5.94 16.68
C ARG A 245 30.45 -7.45 16.73
N PHE A 246 30.04 -8.07 15.63
CA PHE A 246 29.74 -9.51 15.55
C PHE A 246 30.90 -10.34 14.98
N ARG A 247 31.90 -9.69 14.38
CA ARG A 247 33.11 -10.31 13.83
C ARG A 247 33.87 -11.22 14.84
N PRO A 248 33.95 -10.91 16.15
CA PRO A 248 34.63 -11.78 17.12
C PRO A 248 33.99 -13.16 17.28
N ILE A 249 32.66 -13.25 17.22
CA ILE A 249 31.91 -14.51 17.37
C ILE A 249 32.26 -15.48 16.23
N HIS A 250 32.54 -14.95 15.04
CA HIS A 250 32.86 -15.75 13.87
C HIS A 250 34.31 -16.27 13.83
N ARG A 251 35.26 -15.58 14.47
CA ARG A 251 36.65 -16.09 14.59
C ARG A 251 36.71 -17.34 15.46
N HIS A 252 36.01 -17.34 16.60
CA HIS A 252 35.97 -18.51 17.49
C HIS A 252 35.31 -19.76 16.90
N LEU A 253 34.51 -19.65 15.84
CA LEU A 253 33.95 -20.81 15.15
C LEU A 253 34.92 -21.40 14.13
N LYS A 254 35.81 -20.60 13.53
CA LYS A 254 36.83 -21.12 12.60
C LYS A 254 37.97 -21.84 13.31
N ASP A 255 38.32 -21.41 14.53
CA ASP A 255 39.39 -22.03 15.30
C ASP A 255 38.98 -23.36 15.98
N LYS A 256 37.70 -23.76 15.90
CA LYS A 256 37.21 -25.05 16.40
C LYS A 256 37.13 -26.15 15.34
N ASP A 257 37.26 -25.77 14.07
CA ASP A 257 37.22 -26.69 12.93
C ASP A 257 38.63 -26.95 12.34
N ALA A 258 39.68 -26.48 13.03
CA ALA A 258 41.10 -26.71 12.72
C ALA A 258 41.75 -27.52 13.85
#